data_AF-A0A929XZH6-F1
#
_entry.id   AF-A0A929XZH6-F1
#
_cell.length_a   1.000
_cell.length_b   1.000
_cell.length_c   1.000
_cell.angle_alpha   90.00
_cell.angle_beta   90.00
_cell.angle_gamma   90.00
#
_symmetry.space_group_name_H-M   'P 1'
#
loop_
_entity.id
_entity.type
_entity.pdbx_description
1 polymer ?
#
loop_
_entity_poly.entity_id
_entity_poly.type
_entity_poly.pdbx_seq_one_letter_code
_entity_poly.pdbx_strand_id
1 'polypeptide(L)'
;MIVYLGLTVLILFLAAWMRELQRAGADEKKRTPEGEIRLRTSEPETHSRAAYLYRGCISLSFLLLFALSSLRRNVGNDYESYREFMHLAYSRVPHIATEVGFNLLARGVYTFFGFENDLAVFAIYAFLTLLFFFLAFRKLSVSLPESLVLFLLLGFYFQTMGTVRYYFVLSIALYSLSYFLEGDYPRFVLLVLMGALFHKSVLV
;
A
#
# COMPACT_ATOMS: atom_id res chain seq x y z
N MET A 1 -9.12 2.85 19.70
CA MET A 1 -10.33 2.65 18.88
C MET A 1 -10.81 3.94 18.21
N ILE A 2 -10.98 5.06 18.95
CA ILE A 2 -11.48 6.34 18.39
C ILE A 2 -10.63 6.86 17.22
N VAL A 3 -9.31 6.82 17.32
CA VAL A 3 -8.40 7.26 16.23
C VAL A 3 -8.64 6.49 14.93
N TYR A 4 -8.79 5.16 15.01
CA TYR A 4 -9.04 4.31 13.84
C TYR A 4 -10.41 4.62 13.21
N LEU A 5 -11.45 4.80 14.02
CA LEU A 5 -12.78 5.17 13.53
C LEU A 5 -12.79 6.55 12.88
N GLY A 6 -12.12 7.54 13.51
CA GLY A 6 -11.98 8.89 12.96
C GLY A 6 -11.24 8.89 11.61
N LEU A 7 -10.14 8.13 11.51
CA LEU A 7 -9.44 7.94 10.24
C LEU A 7 -10.34 7.30 9.19
N THR A 8 -11.07 6.24 9.53
CA THR A 8 -11.99 5.58 8.59
C THR A 8 -13.01 6.58 8.05
N VAL A 9 -13.70 7.33 8.91
CA VAL A 9 -14.69 8.33 8.49
C VAL A 9 -14.06 9.39 7.58
N LEU A 10 -12.87 9.87 7.92
CA LEU A 10 -12.15 10.85 7.10
C LEU A 10 -11.81 10.30 5.71
N ILE A 11 -11.30 9.07 5.62
CA ILE A 11 -10.98 8.47 4.32
C ILE A 11 -12.24 8.17 3.51
N LEU A 12 -13.34 7.74 4.15
CA LEU A 12 -14.63 7.55 3.47
C LEU A 12 -15.16 8.87 2.89
N PHE A 13 -15.03 9.97 3.64
CA PHE A 13 -15.38 11.30 3.16
C PHE A 13 -14.51 11.71 1.96
N LEU A 14 -13.19 11.54 2.05
CA LEU A 14 -12.28 11.82 0.94
C LEU A 14 -12.61 10.95 -0.28
N ALA A 15 -12.94 9.68 -0.10
CA ALA A 15 -13.32 8.78 -1.20
C ALA A 15 -14.65 9.19 -1.85
N ALA A 16 -15.64 9.63 -1.06
CA ALA A 16 -16.89 10.17 -1.58
C ALA A 16 -16.64 11.43 -2.42
N TRP A 17 -15.81 12.34 -1.93
CA TRP A 17 -15.42 13.54 -2.68
C TRP A 17 -14.66 13.17 -3.97
N MET A 18 -13.68 12.26 -3.90
CA MET A 18 -12.97 11.78 -5.10
C MET A 18 -13.94 11.28 -6.18
N ARG A 19 -15.02 10.59 -5.78
CA ARG A 19 -16.06 10.11 -6.72
C ARG A 19 -16.84 11.26 -7.36
N GLU A 20 -17.13 12.32 -6.62
CA GLU A 20 -17.76 13.53 -7.17
C GLU A 20 -16.84 14.25 -8.16
N LEU A 21 -15.55 14.38 -7.85
CA LEU A 21 -14.56 14.97 -8.76
C LEU A 21 -14.44 14.18 -10.07
N GLN A 22 -14.47 12.85 -10.00
CA GLN A 22 -14.49 12.00 -11.18
C GLN A 22 -15.76 12.20 -12.03
N ARG A 23 -16.93 12.39 -11.40
CA ARG A 23 -18.19 12.67 -12.11
C ARG A 23 -18.16 14.04 -12.79
N ALA A 24 -17.70 15.07 -12.08
CA ALA A 24 -17.58 16.43 -12.62
C ALA A 24 -16.66 16.48 -13.85
N GLY A 25 -15.50 15.80 -13.80
CA GLY A 25 -14.61 15.70 -14.96
C GLY A 25 -15.22 14.93 -16.13
N ALA A 26 -16.04 13.91 -15.88
CA ALA A 26 -16.73 13.16 -16.94
C ALA A 26 -17.82 13.99 -17.63
N ASP A 27 -18.52 14.86 -16.90
CA ASP A 27 -19.54 15.73 -17.46
C ASP A 27 -18.94 16.90 -18.25
N GLU A 28 -17.78 17.42 -17.83
CA GLU A 28 -16.99 18.42 -18.58
C GLU A 28 -16.58 17.85 -19.95
N LYS A 29 -16.07 16.61 -19.98
CA LYS A 29 -15.66 15.93 -21.21
C LYS A 29 -16.81 15.60 -22.17
N LYS A 30 -18.03 15.38 -21.68
CA LYS A 30 -19.22 15.19 -22.54
C LYS A 30 -19.65 16.47 -23.25
N ARG A 31 -19.33 17.63 -22.68
CA ARG A 31 -19.67 18.94 -23.27
C ARG A 31 -18.68 19.38 -24.35
N THR A 32 -17.45 18.87 -24.32
CA THR A 32 -16.45 19.04 -25.39
C THR A 32 -16.59 17.92 -26.42
N PRO A 33 -16.97 18.21 -27.68
CA PRO A 33 -17.18 17.19 -28.70
C PRO A 33 -15.83 16.73 -29.27
N GLU A 34 -15.09 15.89 -28.55
CA GLU A 34 -13.90 15.24 -29.10
C GLU A 34 -14.23 13.83 -29.60
N GLY A 35 -14.17 13.69 -30.94
CA GLY A 35 -14.51 12.48 -31.70
C GLY A 35 -13.48 11.36 -31.64
N GLU A 36 -12.95 11.01 -30.47
CA GLU A 36 -12.11 9.81 -30.31
C GLU A 36 -12.63 8.91 -29.18
N ILE A 37 -13.04 7.69 -29.54
CA ILE A 37 -13.36 6.60 -28.60
C ILE A 37 -12.04 6.15 -27.97
N ARG A 38 -11.59 6.83 -26.91
CA ARG A 38 -10.48 6.34 -26.07
C ARG A 38 -11.03 5.40 -25.00
N LEU A 39 -10.41 4.22 -24.91
CA LEU A 39 -10.61 3.26 -23.84
C LEU A 39 -10.52 3.96 -22.47
N ARG A 40 -11.58 3.73 -21.68
CA ARG A 40 -11.97 4.48 -20.49
C ARG A 40 -10.98 4.27 -19.34
N THR A 41 -9.99 5.16 -19.20
CA THR A 41 -9.30 5.34 -17.92
C THR A 41 -10.16 6.24 -17.03
N SER A 42 -10.49 5.81 -15.82
CA SER A 42 -11.33 6.54 -14.86
C SER A 42 -10.64 7.75 -14.20
N GLU A 43 -9.48 8.16 -14.72
CA GLU A 43 -8.75 9.33 -14.25
C GLU A 43 -9.26 10.61 -14.92
N PRO A 44 -9.49 11.69 -14.15
CA PRO A 44 -9.87 13.00 -14.69
C PRO A 44 -8.75 13.61 -15.55
N GLU A 45 -9.11 14.46 -16.52
CA GLU A 45 -8.16 15.04 -17.48
C GLU A 45 -6.99 15.77 -16.81
N THR A 46 -5.78 15.54 -17.31
CA THR A 46 -4.51 15.84 -16.64
C THR A 46 -4.31 17.30 -16.20
N HIS A 47 -5.01 18.26 -16.83
CA HIS A 47 -4.87 19.69 -16.56
C HIS A 47 -6.13 20.36 -15.95
N SER A 48 -7.21 19.62 -15.68
CA SER A 48 -8.40 20.19 -15.02
C SER A 48 -8.18 20.38 -13.51
N ARG A 49 -8.76 21.44 -12.92
CA ARG A 49 -8.73 21.67 -11.46
C ARG A 49 -9.24 20.45 -10.68
N ALA A 50 -10.26 19.77 -11.21
CA ALA A 50 -10.81 18.56 -10.61
C ALA A 50 -9.78 17.42 -10.52
N ALA A 51 -8.88 17.31 -11.52
CA ALA A 51 -7.83 16.29 -11.53
C ALA A 51 -6.73 16.54 -10.50
N TYR A 52 -6.32 17.80 -10.32
CA TYR A 52 -5.38 18.16 -9.27
C TYR A 52 -5.94 17.88 -7.88
N LEU A 53 -7.21 18.25 -7.64
CA LEU A 53 -7.88 17.95 -6.38
C LEU A 53 -7.98 16.43 -6.15
N TYR A 54 -8.37 15.67 -7.18
CA TYR A 54 -8.46 14.22 -7.10
C TYR A 54 -7.12 13.57 -6.73
N ARG A 55 -6.03 13.97 -7.40
CA ARG A 55 -4.67 13.51 -7.09
C ARG A 55 -4.23 13.92 -5.68
N GLY A 56 -4.58 15.14 -5.27
CA GLY A 56 -4.35 15.65 -3.92
C GLY A 56 -5.05 14.80 -2.86
N CYS A 57 -6.31 14.44 -3.09
CA CYS A 57 -7.07 13.55 -2.21
C CYS A 57 -6.43 12.16 -2.13
N ILE A 58 -5.96 11.58 -3.24
CA ILE A 58 -5.26 10.27 -3.21
C ILE A 58 -3.99 10.36 -2.37
N SER A 59 -3.15 11.39 -2.60
CA SER A 59 -1.93 11.60 -1.84
C SER A 59 -2.21 11.83 -0.35
N LEU A 60 -3.24 12.60 -0.02
CA LEU A 60 -3.66 12.83 1.36
C LEU A 60 -4.12 11.53 2.02
N SER A 61 -4.96 10.73 1.35
CA SER A 61 -5.39 9.43 1.85
C SER A 61 -4.20 8.51 2.11
N PHE A 62 -3.25 8.43 1.17
CA PHE A 62 -2.03 7.66 1.35
C PHE A 62 -1.24 8.12 2.59
N LEU A 63 -1.00 9.43 2.73
CA LEU A 63 -0.24 10.00 3.84
C LEU A 63 -0.92 9.79 5.19
N LEU A 64 -2.26 9.91 5.26
CA LEU A 64 -3.02 9.69 6.49
C LEU A 64 -2.96 8.22 6.94
N LEU A 65 -3.16 7.28 6.00
CA LEU A 65 -3.02 5.85 6.28
C LEU A 65 -1.56 5.52 6.67
N PHE A 66 -0.58 6.05 5.95
CA PHE A 66 0.82 5.83 6.22
C PHE A 66 1.24 6.39 7.59
N ALA A 67 0.80 7.60 7.94
CA ALA A 67 1.13 8.23 9.21
C ALA A 67 0.59 7.41 10.39
N LEU A 68 -0.66 6.94 10.32
CA LEU A 68 -1.19 6.09 11.38
C LEU A 68 -0.45 4.75 11.48
N SER A 69 -0.18 4.10 10.34
CA SER A 69 0.48 2.80 10.32
C SER A 69 1.96 2.85 10.73
N SER A 70 2.67 3.94 10.42
CA SER A 70 4.10 4.10 10.72
C SER A 70 4.36 4.50 12.17
N LEU A 71 3.40 5.18 12.81
CA LEU A 71 3.48 5.58 14.23
C LEU A 71 2.94 4.50 15.18
N ARG A 72 2.59 3.32 14.66
CA ARG A 72 2.04 2.24 15.48
C ARG A 72 3.09 1.76 16.49
N ARG A 73 2.72 1.70 17.78
CA ARG A 73 3.51 1.08 18.85
C ARG A 73 2.60 0.14 19.63
N ASN A 74 3.05 -1.10 19.86
CA ASN A 74 2.26 -2.12 20.56
C ASN A 74 0.87 -2.36 19.93
N VAL A 75 0.79 -2.27 18.60
CA VAL A 75 -0.44 -2.50 17.84
C VAL A 75 -0.22 -3.68 16.92
N GLY A 76 -1.20 -4.58 16.86
CA GLY A 76 -1.16 -5.76 16.02
C GLY A 76 -0.73 -7.00 16.79
N ASN A 77 -1.07 -8.16 16.22
CA ASN A 77 -0.84 -9.44 16.87
C ASN A 77 0.64 -9.85 16.87
N ASP A 78 1.43 -9.23 15.99
CA ASP A 78 2.78 -9.64 15.65
C ASP A 78 3.87 -8.67 16.12
N TYR A 79 3.49 -7.54 16.74
CA TYR A 79 4.40 -6.42 17.00
C TYR A 79 5.62 -6.84 17.82
N GLU A 80 5.41 -7.48 18.97
CA GLU A 80 6.50 -7.84 19.88
C GLU A 80 7.38 -8.94 19.29
N SER A 81 6.79 -9.97 18.68
CA SER A 81 7.54 -11.02 18.00
C SER A 81 8.44 -10.45 16.89
N TYR A 82 7.96 -9.45 16.14
CA TYR A 82 8.78 -8.80 15.13
C TYR A 82 9.91 -7.96 15.72
N ARG A 83 9.71 -7.29 16.85
CA ARG A 83 10.81 -6.59 17.55
C ARG A 83 11.91 -7.56 17.94
N GLU A 84 11.53 -8.71 18.49
CA GLU A 84 12.48 -9.78 18.81
C GLU A 84 13.21 -10.29 17.57
N PHE A 85 12.50 -10.56 16.47
CA PHE A 85 13.15 -10.99 15.22
C PHE A 85 14.09 -9.93 14.64
N MET A 86 13.75 -8.65 14.71
CA MET A 86 14.61 -7.56 14.28
C MET A 86 15.86 -7.44 15.15
N HIS A 87 15.70 -7.58 16.47
CA HIS A 87 16.82 -7.64 17.43
C HIS A 87 17.77 -8.79 17.09
N LEU A 88 17.23 -10.01 16.90
CA LEU A 88 18.02 -11.18 16.51
C LEU A 88 18.76 -10.95 15.18
N ALA A 89 18.09 -10.37 14.19
CA ALA A 89 18.67 -10.03 12.88
C ALA A 89 19.85 -9.07 12.99
N TYR A 90 19.76 -8.10 13.91
CA TYR A 90 20.82 -7.14 14.17
C TYR A 90 21.99 -7.74 14.98
N SER A 91 21.70 -8.56 15.99
CA SER A 91 22.67 -9.25 16.85
C SER A 91 23.53 -10.31 16.14
N ARG A 92 23.32 -10.53 14.84
CA ARG A 92 24.09 -11.45 13.98
C ARG A 92 24.16 -12.88 14.51
N VAL A 93 23.10 -13.31 15.19
CA VAL A 93 22.98 -14.69 15.67
C VAL A 93 22.98 -15.64 14.47
N PRO A 94 23.79 -16.71 14.48
CA PRO A 94 23.74 -17.73 13.42
C PRO A 94 22.33 -18.37 13.36
N HIS A 95 21.82 -18.60 12.15
CA HIS A 95 20.59 -19.37 11.88
C HIS A 95 19.27 -18.76 12.41
N ILE A 96 18.95 -17.53 12.00
CA ILE A 96 17.62 -16.96 12.25
C ILE A 96 16.62 -17.56 11.26
N ALA A 97 15.55 -18.17 11.76
CA ALA A 97 14.51 -18.83 10.97
C ALA A 97 13.54 -17.83 10.28
N THR A 98 14.05 -16.74 9.75
CA THR A 98 13.32 -15.68 9.04
C THR A 98 13.90 -15.45 7.65
N GLU A 99 13.14 -14.82 6.76
CA GLU A 99 13.53 -14.61 5.38
C GLU A 99 14.66 -13.58 5.24
N VAL A 100 15.51 -13.79 4.24
CA VAL A 100 16.74 -13.02 4.03
C VAL A 100 16.46 -11.53 3.83
N GLY A 101 15.42 -11.17 3.07
CA GLY A 101 15.04 -9.78 2.83
C GLY A 101 14.62 -9.05 4.11
N PHE A 102 13.86 -9.72 4.99
CA PHE A 102 13.51 -9.16 6.31
C PHE A 102 14.76 -8.92 7.16
N ASN A 103 15.66 -9.90 7.24
CA ASN A 103 16.88 -9.81 8.03
C ASN A 103 17.81 -8.68 7.54
N LEU A 104 17.98 -8.56 6.22
CA LEU A 104 18.78 -7.51 5.61
C LEU A 104 18.17 -6.12 5.86
N LEU A 105 16.85 -5.99 5.73
CA LEU A 105 16.15 -4.73 5.99
C LEU A 105 16.31 -4.30 7.46
N ALA A 106 15.97 -5.17 8.40
CA ALA A 106 16.06 -4.88 9.83
C ALA A 106 17.49 -4.48 10.23
N ARG A 107 18.48 -5.28 9.82
CA ARG A 107 19.89 -5.01 10.08
C ARG A 107 20.34 -3.70 9.44
N GLY A 108 19.95 -3.43 8.19
CA GLY A 108 20.31 -2.20 7.48
C GLY A 108 19.79 -0.96 8.20
N VAL A 109 18.52 -0.99 8.62
CA VAL A 109 17.89 0.12 9.36
C VAL A 109 18.57 0.33 10.71
N TYR A 110 18.75 -0.72 11.51
CA TYR A 110 19.38 -0.59 12.84
C TYR A 110 20.83 -0.10 12.73
N THR A 111 21.56 -0.58 11.71
CA THR A 111 22.93 -0.11 11.44
C THR A 111 22.94 1.37 11.03
N PHE A 112 21.99 1.81 10.19
CA PHE A 112 21.90 3.19 9.74
C PHE A 112 21.61 4.16 10.90
N PHE A 113 20.72 3.79 11.82
CA PHE A 113 20.39 4.61 12.98
C PHE A 113 21.40 4.47 14.13
N GLY A 114 22.19 3.40 14.16
CA GLY A 114 23.13 3.10 15.26
C GLY A 114 22.47 2.55 16.53
N PHE A 115 21.17 2.26 16.49
CA PHE A 115 20.39 1.67 17.59
C PHE A 115 19.20 0.87 17.05
N GLU A 116 18.54 0.13 17.94
CA GLU A 116 17.36 -0.66 17.60
C GLU A 116 16.13 0.23 17.36
N ASN A 117 15.90 0.58 16.10
CA ASN A 117 14.80 1.43 15.67
C ASN A 117 13.73 0.60 14.94
N ASP A 118 12.97 -0.20 15.70
CA ASP A 118 11.88 -1.04 15.21
C ASP A 118 10.79 -0.21 14.50
N LEU A 119 10.52 1.00 15.01
CA LEU A 119 9.55 1.92 14.44
C LEU A 119 9.91 2.31 13.00
N ALA A 120 11.19 2.55 12.71
CA ALA A 120 11.65 2.84 11.36
C ALA A 120 11.49 1.65 10.41
N VAL A 121 11.74 0.42 10.88
CA VAL A 121 11.51 -0.79 10.07
C VAL A 121 10.02 -0.94 9.75
N PHE A 122 9.15 -0.76 10.74
CA PHE A 122 7.70 -0.79 10.51
C PHE A 122 7.20 0.35 9.62
N ALA A 123 7.79 1.54 9.70
CA ALA A 123 7.47 2.64 8.80
C ALA A 123 7.82 2.27 7.35
N ILE A 124 8.97 1.64 7.09
CA ILE A 124 9.33 1.18 5.74
C ILE A 124 8.33 0.13 5.24
N TYR A 125 7.98 -0.86 6.07
CA TYR A 125 6.95 -1.83 5.74
C TYR A 125 5.60 -1.19 5.43
N ALA A 126 5.15 -0.25 6.27
CA ALA A 126 3.89 0.46 6.08
C ALA A 126 3.86 1.24 4.77
N PHE A 127 4.93 2.00 4.50
CA PHE A 127 5.07 2.78 3.27
C PHE A 127 5.01 1.89 2.03
N LEU A 128 5.86 0.85 1.98
CA LEU A 128 5.94 -0.04 0.83
C LEU A 128 4.65 -0.84 0.64
N THR A 129 4.05 -1.34 1.73
CA THR A 129 2.78 -2.08 1.68
C THR A 129 1.67 -1.21 1.07
N LEU A 130 1.51 0.01 1.57
CA LEU A 130 0.53 0.96 1.03
C LEU A 130 0.85 1.37 -0.41
N LEU A 131 2.13 1.55 -0.74
CA LEU A 131 2.55 1.92 -2.09
C LEU A 131 2.09 0.85 -3.09
N PHE A 132 2.40 -0.41 -2.84
CA PHE A 132 1.99 -1.50 -3.71
C PHE A 132 0.47 -1.69 -3.77
N PHE A 133 -0.26 -1.51 -2.66
CA PHE A 133 -1.72 -1.51 -2.71
C PHE A 133 -2.27 -0.39 -3.59
N PHE A 134 -1.78 0.84 -3.45
CA PHE A 134 -2.25 1.97 -4.26
C PHE A 134 -1.88 1.79 -5.74
N LEU A 135 -0.68 1.27 -6.04
CA LEU A 135 -0.29 0.92 -7.41
C LEU A 135 -1.21 -0.17 -7.99
N ALA A 136 -1.54 -1.19 -7.19
CA ALA A 136 -2.48 -2.23 -7.58
C ALA A 136 -3.88 -1.68 -7.81
N PHE A 137 -4.40 -0.80 -6.94
CA PHE A 137 -5.70 -0.16 -7.12
C PHE A 137 -5.75 0.65 -8.41
N ARG A 138 -4.70 1.42 -8.73
CA ARG A 138 -4.64 2.18 -10.00
C ARG A 138 -4.64 1.28 -11.23
N LYS A 139 -3.96 0.14 -11.20
CA LYS A 139 -3.82 -0.75 -12.34
C LYS A 139 -4.99 -1.72 -12.53
N LEU A 140 -5.53 -2.27 -11.44
CA LEU A 140 -6.49 -3.38 -11.49
C LEU A 140 -7.94 -2.96 -11.26
N SER A 141 -8.18 -1.82 -10.60
CA SER A 141 -9.54 -1.42 -10.26
C SER A 141 -10.16 -0.50 -11.29
N VAL A 142 -11.48 -0.57 -11.44
CA VAL A 142 -12.26 0.40 -12.21
C VAL A 142 -12.24 1.77 -11.53
N SER A 143 -12.24 1.79 -10.20
CA SER A 143 -12.31 2.99 -9.38
C SER A 143 -11.46 2.86 -8.12
N LEU A 144 -10.41 3.68 -8.03
CA LEU A 144 -9.54 3.73 -6.87
C LEU A 144 -10.29 4.11 -5.58
N PRO A 145 -11.19 5.12 -5.56
CA PRO A 145 -11.95 5.46 -4.36
C PRO A 145 -12.78 4.29 -3.83
N GLU A 146 -13.39 3.50 -4.71
CA GLU A 146 -14.18 2.33 -4.31
C GLU A 146 -13.28 1.22 -3.74
N SER A 147 -12.11 0.99 -4.33
CA SER A 147 -11.10 0.08 -3.78
C SER A 147 -10.60 0.51 -2.42
N LEU A 148 -10.41 1.82 -2.21
CA LEU A 148 -9.98 2.40 -0.93
C LEU A 148 -11.04 2.20 0.16
N VAL A 149 -12.32 2.37 -0.19
CA VAL A 149 -13.46 2.08 0.70
C VAL A 149 -13.47 0.61 1.09
N LEU A 150 -13.38 -0.31 0.13
CA LEU A 150 -13.34 -1.76 0.41
C LEU A 150 -12.13 -2.14 1.26
N PHE A 151 -10.95 -1.55 0.98
CA PHE A 151 -9.73 -1.79 1.74
C PHE A 151 -9.88 -1.44 3.23
N LEU A 152 -10.64 -0.40 3.56
CA LEU A 152 -10.93 -0.01 4.94
C LEU A 152 -12.08 -0.80 5.56
N LEU A 153 -13.22 -0.92 4.86
CA LEU A 153 -14.43 -1.51 5.42
C LEU A 153 -14.32 -3.03 5.60
N LEU A 154 -13.58 -3.71 4.72
CA LEU A 154 -13.26 -5.13 4.88
C LEU A 154 -12.12 -5.36 5.88
N GLY A 155 -11.56 -4.29 6.44
CA GLY A 155 -10.52 -4.34 7.47
C GLY A 155 -9.12 -4.65 6.96
N PHE A 156 -8.91 -4.81 5.65
CA PHE A 156 -7.60 -5.13 5.07
C PHE A 156 -6.52 -4.14 5.47
N TYR A 157 -6.83 -2.84 5.50
CA TYR A 157 -5.92 -1.81 6.00
C TYR A 157 -5.44 -2.10 7.43
N PHE A 158 -6.36 -2.42 8.34
CA PHE A 158 -6.01 -2.69 9.74
C PHE A 158 -5.23 -4.00 9.90
N GLN A 159 -5.51 -4.99 9.05
CA GLN A 159 -4.76 -6.24 9.04
C GLN A 159 -3.31 -6.07 8.55
N THR A 160 -3.00 -5.04 7.76
CA THR A 160 -1.61 -4.71 7.42
C THR A 160 -0.75 -4.37 8.65
N MET A 161 -1.38 -3.90 9.73
CA MET A 161 -0.75 -3.69 11.03
C MET A 161 -0.83 -4.91 11.95
N GLY A 162 -1.52 -5.98 11.55
CA GLY A 162 -1.69 -7.19 12.36
C GLY A 162 -0.76 -8.34 11.95
N THR A 163 -0.47 -8.45 10.65
CA THR A 163 0.42 -9.47 10.06
C THR A 163 1.30 -8.86 8.95
N VAL A 164 2.29 -8.07 9.36
CA VAL A 164 2.98 -7.08 8.50
C VAL A 164 3.66 -7.69 7.28
N ARG A 165 4.50 -8.73 7.45
CA ARG A 165 5.20 -9.35 6.32
C ARG A 165 4.22 -9.99 5.33
N TYR A 166 3.16 -10.61 5.84
CA TYR A 166 2.14 -11.25 5.00
C TYR A 166 1.43 -10.22 4.12
N TYR A 167 0.93 -9.13 4.69
CA TYR A 167 0.25 -8.09 3.91
C TYR A 167 1.19 -7.31 2.99
N PHE A 168 2.47 -7.17 3.35
CA PHE A 168 3.47 -6.61 2.45
C PHE A 168 3.67 -7.46 1.19
N VAL A 169 3.86 -8.77 1.34
CA VAL A 169 4.00 -9.62 0.14
C VAL A 169 2.69 -9.79 -0.60
N LEU A 170 1.55 -9.74 0.09
CA LEU A 170 0.23 -9.75 -0.54
C LEU A 170 0.02 -8.52 -1.42
N SER A 171 0.45 -7.34 -0.98
CA SER A 171 0.32 -6.13 -1.80
C SER A 171 1.23 -6.18 -3.03
N ILE A 172 2.45 -6.72 -2.90
CA ILE A 172 3.33 -7.02 -4.05
C ILE A 172 2.66 -8.01 -4.99
N ALA A 173 2.10 -9.10 -4.47
CA ALA A 173 1.43 -10.14 -5.27
C ALA A 173 0.26 -9.55 -6.06
N LEU A 174 -0.60 -8.77 -5.38
CA LEU A 174 -1.73 -8.10 -6.00
C LEU A 174 -1.27 -7.13 -7.09
N TYR A 175 -0.22 -6.34 -6.85
CA TYR A 175 0.33 -5.46 -7.88
C TYR A 175 0.92 -6.25 -9.06
N SER A 176 1.63 -7.34 -8.77
CA SER A 176 2.27 -8.18 -9.78
C SER A 176 1.25 -8.81 -10.74
N LEU A 177 0.04 -9.09 -10.26
CA LEU A 177 -1.05 -9.63 -11.06
C LEU A 177 -1.38 -8.76 -12.27
N SER A 178 -1.19 -7.44 -12.19
CA SER A 178 -1.38 -6.56 -13.34
C SER A 178 -0.46 -6.92 -14.51
N TYR A 179 0.80 -7.24 -14.24
CA TYR A 179 1.76 -7.66 -15.26
C TYR A 179 1.44 -9.04 -15.83
N PHE A 180 0.94 -9.94 -14.98
CA PHE A 180 0.48 -11.26 -15.45
C PHE A 180 -0.69 -11.12 -16.44
N LEU A 181 -1.68 -10.28 -16.11
CA LEU A 181 -2.84 -10.02 -16.98
C LEU A 181 -2.45 -9.29 -18.27
N GLU A 182 -1.43 -8.45 -18.22
CA GLU A 182 -0.84 -7.74 -19.38
C GLU A 182 0.06 -8.66 -20.23
N GLY A 183 0.33 -9.90 -19.82
CA GLY A 183 1.23 -10.84 -20.51
C GLY A 183 2.74 -10.59 -20.26
N ASP A 184 3.09 -9.67 -19.38
CA ASP A 184 4.47 -9.36 -18.96
C ASP A 184 4.91 -10.30 -17.83
N TYR A 185 5.04 -11.58 -18.18
CA TYR A 185 5.47 -12.62 -17.25
C TYR A 185 6.84 -12.37 -16.61
N PRO A 186 7.86 -11.81 -17.30
CA PRO A 186 9.14 -11.51 -16.67
C PRO A 186 9.01 -10.55 -15.48
N ARG A 187 8.25 -9.47 -15.61
CA ARG A 187 8.03 -8.53 -14.48
C ARG A 187 7.20 -9.16 -13.37
N PHE A 188 6.19 -9.95 -13.72
CA PHE A 188 5.42 -10.72 -12.73
C PHE A 188 6.31 -11.63 -11.89
N VAL A 189 7.10 -12.49 -12.53
CA VAL A 189 8.00 -13.43 -11.84
C VAL A 189 9.04 -12.68 -11.00
N LEU A 190 9.62 -11.60 -11.52
CA LEU A 190 10.57 -10.79 -10.77
C LEU A 190 9.96 -10.23 -9.47
N LEU A 191 8.74 -9.69 -9.54
CA LEU A 191 8.04 -9.16 -8.36
C LEU A 191 7.72 -10.25 -7.34
N VAL A 192 7.25 -11.42 -7.79
CA VAL A 192 6.97 -12.57 -6.92
C VAL A 192 8.24 -13.05 -6.22
N LEU A 193 9.35 -13.18 -6.94
CA LEU A 193 10.64 -13.58 -6.37
C LEU A 193 11.15 -12.54 -5.36
N MET A 194 11.01 -11.25 -5.66
CA MET A 194 11.35 -10.19 -4.69
C MET A 194 10.46 -10.27 -3.44
N GLY A 195 9.17 -10.52 -3.58
CA GLY A 195 8.26 -10.76 -2.46
C GLY A 195 8.68 -11.97 -1.62
N ALA A 196 9.13 -13.05 -2.27
CA ALA A 196 9.53 -14.28 -1.59
C ALA A 196 10.76 -14.10 -0.69
N LEU A 197 11.60 -13.09 -0.96
CA LEU A 197 12.70 -12.70 -0.06
C LEU A 197 12.20 -12.19 1.29
N PHE A 198 10.95 -11.74 1.39
CA PHE A 198 10.38 -11.19 2.62
C PHE A 198 9.34 -12.09 3.28
N HIS A 199 8.64 -12.94 2.52
CA HIS A 199 7.72 -13.92 3.09
C HIS A 199 7.41 -15.03 2.07
N LYS A 200 7.52 -16.29 2.49
CA LYS A 200 7.37 -17.44 1.57
C LYS A 200 5.95 -17.65 1.04
N SER A 201 4.94 -17.12 1.72
CA SER A 201 3.51 -17.31 1.35
C SER A 201 3.16 -16.77 -0.04
N VAL A 202 4.01 -15.94 -0.66
CA VAL A 202 3.77 -15.46 -2.02
C VAL A 202 3.96 -16.54 -3.09
N LEU A 203 4.59 -17.67 -2.72
CA LEU A 203 4.88 -18.79 -3.62
C LEU A 203 3.84 -19.93 -3.55
N VAL A 204 2.85 -19.81 -2.67
CA VAL A 204 1.80 -20.82 -2.43
C VAL A 204 0.46 -20.24 -2.83
#